data_AF-A0A2K3MC84-F1
#
_entry.id   AF-A0A2K3MC84-F1
#
_cell.length_a   1.000
_cell.length_b   1.000
_cell.length_c   1.000
_cell.angle_alpha   90.00
_cell.angle_beta   90.00
_cell.angle_gamma   90.00
#
_symmetry.space_group_name_H-M   'P 1'
#
loop_
_entity.id
_entity.type
_entity.pdbx_description
1 polymer ?
#
loop_
_entity_poly.entity_id
_entity_poly.type
_entity_poly.pdbx_seq_one_letter_code
_entity_poly.pdbx_strand_id
1 'polypeptide(L)'
;MGRGSGKVTLKHIQDEKVRNLAFNQRSKGLTKKVSEFSNNFEVEAFLIVYDGDGDGKPMTWPQDPRTLRSMLTKYEQQKNETTPTKFEAKDYFANKKNAVEAEILRVRKKITKNKYPT
;
A
#
# COMPACT_ATOMS: atom_id res chain seq x y z
N MET A 1 -14.01 -23.07 3.47
CA MET A 1 -13.27 -22.02 2.72
C MET A 1 -14.29 -21.01 2.20
N GLY A 2 -14.34 -19.80 2.76
CA GLY A 2 -15.35 -18.80 2.37
C GLY A 2 -15.04 -18.20 1.02
N ARG A 3 -16.03 -18.19 0.11
CA ARG A 3 -16.01 -17.46 -1.16
C ARG A 3 -15.57 -16.01 -0.91
N GLY A 4 -14.51 -15.55 -1.59
CA GLY A 4 -14.17 -14.14 -1.59
C GLY A 4 -15.36 -13.35 -2.12
N SER A 5 -15.88 -12.40 -1.33
CA SER A 5 -16.93 -11.51 -1.78
C SER A 5 -16.47 -10.80 -3.06
N GLY A 6 -17.40 -10.49 -3.96
CA GLY A 6 -17.11 -9.76 -5.19
C GLY A 6 -16.31 -8.47 -4.96
N LYS A 7 -15.73 -7.95 -6.06
CA LYS A 7 -14.91 -6.73 -6.07
C LYS A 7 -15.58 -5.61 -5.26
N VAL A 8 -14.88 -5.12 -4.23
CA VAL A 8 -15.37 -4.03 -3.37
C VAL A 8 -14.88 -2.69 -3.90
N THR A 9 -15.76 -1.69 -3.96
CA THR A 9 -15.40 -0.31 -4.30
C THR A 9 -14.59 0.32 -3.16
N LEU A 10 -13.46 0.94 -3.48
CA LEU A 10 -12.62 1.65 -2.50
C LEU A 10 -13.27 3.00 -2.12
N LYS A 11 -14.21 2.96 -1.17
CA LYS A 11 -14.91 4.13 -0.61
C LYS A 11 -15.12 3.95 0.89
N HIS A 12 -15.49 5.03 1.58
CA HIS A 12 -15.87 4.96 3.00
C HIS A 12 -17.04 3.97 3.20
N ILE A 13 -16.88 3.05 4.15
CA ILE A 13 -17.92 2.07 4.52
C ILE A 13 -18.84 2.76 5.53
N GLN A 14 -20.08 3.01 5.13
CA GLN A 14 -21.05 3.76 5.94
C GLN A 14 -21.51 2.97 7.17
N ASP A 15 -21.79 1.66 6.99
CA ASP A 15 -22.16 0.76 8.09
C ASP A 15 -20.98 0.60 9.05
N GLU A 16 -21.16 1.06 10.28
CA GLU A 16 -20.14 1.07 11.34
C GLU A 16 -19.68 -0.34 11.73
N LYS A 17 -20.61 -1.30 11.85
CA LYS A 17 -20.26 -2.68 12.24
C LYS A 17 -19.41 -3.33 11.15
N VAL A 18 -19.80 -3.15 9.90
CA VAL A 18 -19.03 -3.65 8.74
C VAL A 18 -17.69 -2.92 8.62
N ARG A 19 -17.67 -1.60 8.87
CA ARG A 19 -16.44 -0.80 8.86
C ARG A 19 -15.45 -1.27 9.92
N ASN A 20 -15.90 -1.49 11.16
CA ASN A 20 -15.06 -1.94 12.27
C ASN A 20 -14.53 -3.36 12.03
N LEU A 21 -15.37 -4.27 11.53
CA LEU A 21 -14.94 -5.61 11.16
C LEU A 21 -13.88 -5.57 10.04
N ALA A 22 -14.13 -4.78 8.99
CA ALA A 22 -13.22 -4.62 7.87
C ALA A 22 -11.91 -3.97 8.31
N PHE A 23 -11.95 -2.96 9.19
CA PHE A 23 -10.77 -2.32 9.76
C PHE A 23 -9.90 -3.34 10.49
N ASN A 24 -10.46 -4.08 11.46
CA ASN A 24 -9.72 -5.07 12.22
C ASN A 24 -9.07 -6.15 11.34
N GLN A 25 -9.82 -6.68 10.38
CA GLN A 25 -9.32 -7.71 9.46
C GLN A 25 -8.24 -7.16 8.51
N ARG A 26 -8.47 -5.99 7.91
CA ARG A 26 -7.55 -5.40 6.93
C ARG A 26 -6.28 -4.87 7.59
N SER A 27 -6.37 -4.25 8.76
CA SER A 27 -5.22 -3.78 9.53
C SER A 27 -4.32 -4.95 9.92
N LYS A 28 -4.89 -6.07 10.41
CA LYS A 28 -4.12 -7.30 10.67
C LYS A 28 -3.44 -7.85 9.41
N GLY A 29 -4.15 -7.88 8.28
CA GLY A 29 -3.59 -8.31 7.01
C GLY A 29 -2.46 -7.41 6.51
N LEU A 30 -2.62 -6.09 6.64
CA LEU A 30 -1.63 -5.09 6.26
C LEU A 30 -0.37 -5.19 7.12
N THR A 31 -0.51 -5.28 8.45
CA THR A 31 0.61 -5.49 9.37
C THR A 31 1.40 -6.74 9.02
N LYS A 32 0.72 -7.86 8.71
CA LYS A 32 1.39 -9.09 8.27
C LYS A 32 2.20 -8.85 6.99
N LYS A 33 1.63 -8.15 6.01
CA LYS A 33 2.32 -7.85 4.74
C LYS A 33 3.53 -6.94 4.92
N VAL A 34 3.43 -5.92 5.78
CA VAL A 34 4.56 -5.04 6.11
C VAL A 34 5.67 -5.81 6.81
N SER A 35 5.32 -6.71 7.74
CA SER A 35 6.29 -7.57 8.42
C SER A 35 6.99 -8.53 7.45
N GLU A 36 6.24 -9.18 6.55
CA GLU A 36 6.82 -10.04 5.51
C GLU A 36 7.75 -9.25 4.58
N PHE A 37 7.33 -8.05 4.17
CA PHE A 37 8.13 -7.17 3.32
C PHE A 37 9.44 -6.74 4.00
N SER A 38 9.36 -6.25 5.24
CA SER A 38 10.54 -5.84 6.00
C SER A 38 11.52 -7.01 6.21
N ASN A 39 11.01 -8.19 6.55
CA ASN A 39 11.85 -9.36 6.81
C ASN A 39 12.46 -9.95 5.52
N ASN A 40 11.68 -10.10 4.44
CA ASN A 40 12.14 -10.77 3.23
C ASN A 40 13.12 -9.95 2.42
N PHE A 41 13.04 -8.62 2.53
CA PHE A 41 13.89 -7.70 1.77
C PHE A 41 14.88 -6.95 2.66
N GLU A 42 14.91 -7.25 3.96
CA GLU A 42 15.79 -6.61 4.96
C GLU A 42 15.71 -5.07 4.95
N VAL A 43 14.50 -4.55 4.76
CA VAL A 43 14.24 -3.10 4.70
C VAL A 43 13.59 -2.59 5.98
N GLU A 44 14.01 -1.43 6.46
CA GLU A 44 13.34 -0.75 7.58
C GLU A 44 11.98 -0.22 7.13
N ALA A 45 10.91 -0.69 7.79
CA ALA A 45 9.56 -0.22 7.57
C ALA A 45 8.83 -0.09 8.91
N PHE A 46 7.88 0.83 8.98
CA PHE A 46 6.94 0.92 10.09
C PHE A 46 5.55 1.30 9.59
N LEU A 47 4.55 0.97 10.39
CA LEU A 47 3.14 1.18 10.12
C LEU A 47 2.48 1.77 11.37
N ILE A 48 1.71 2.84 11.18
CA ILE A 48 0.87 3.45 12.22
C ILE A 48 -0.54 3.56 11.65
N VAL A 49 -1.53 2.97 12.33
CA VAL A 49 -2.93 2.95 11.90
C VAL A 49 -3.82 3.47 13.02
N TYR A 50 -4.65 4.46 12.69
CA TYR A 50 -5.68 5.01 13.56
C TYR A 50 -7.05 4.47 13.13
N ASP A 51 -7.91 4.14 14.09
CA ASP A 51 -9.27 3.62 13.87
C ASP A 51 -10.29 4.70 13.47
N GLY A 52 -9.92 5.98 13.64
CA GLY A 52 -10.70 7.13 13.18
C GLY A 52 -11.55 7.77 14.27
N ASP A 53 -11.69 7.12 15.44
CA ASP A 53 -12.45 7.65 16.58
C ASP A 53 -11.59 8.54 17.50
N GLY A 54 -10.31 8.75 17.16
CA GLY A 54 -9.42 9.77 17.74
C GLY A 54 -8.92 9.50 19.16
N ASP A 55 -9.68 8.72 19.94
CA ASP A 55 -9.43 8.48 21.37
C ASP A 55 -8.67 7.17 21.63
N GLY A 56 -8.50 6.33 20.60
CA GLY A 56 -7.81 5.04 20.68
C GLY A 56 -6.29 5.13 20.50
N LYS A 57 -5.55 4.27 21.23
CA LYS A 57 -4.12 4.05 20.96
C LYS A 57 -3.96 3.50 19.54
N PRO A 58 -3.11 4.10 18.68
CA PRO A 58 -2.92 3.59 17.33
C PRO A 58 -2.35 2.18 17.35
N MET A 59 -2.75 1.39 16.36
CA MET A 59 -2.07 0.14 16.05
C MET A 59 -0.74 0.47 15.40
N THR A 60 0.35 -0.04 15.97
CA THR A 60 1.69 0.15 15.42
C THR A 60 2.35 -1.17 15.06
N TRP A 61 3.17 -1.12 14.01
CA TRP A 61 4.18 -2.13 13.72
C TRP A 61 5.50 -1.43 13.39
N PRO A 62 6.63 -1.80 13.98
CA PRO A 62 6.77 -2.77 15.08
C PRO A 62 6.00 -2.38 16.35
N GLN A 63 5.71 -3.37 17.21
CA GLN A 63 5.02 -3.12 18.48
C GLN A 63 5.97 -2.57 19.56
N ASP A 64 7.28 -2.85 19.47
CA ASP A 64 8.27 -2.30 20.40
C ASP A 64 8.39 -0.78 20.21
N PRO A 65 8.09 0.04 21.25
CA PRO A 65 8.11 1.48 21.13
C PRO A 65 9.50 2.07 20.88
N ARG A 66 10.58 1.39 21.28
CA ARG A 66 11.95 1.91 21.12
C ARG A 66 12.38 1.78 19.67
N THR A 67 12.15 0.62 19.05
CA THR A 67 12.38 0.39 17.62
C THR A 67 11.55 1.37 16.78
N LEU A 68 10.25 1.51 17.08
CA LEU A 68 9.39 2.45 16.37
C LEU A 68 9.88 3.89 16.51
N ARG A 69 10.24 4.33 17.72
CA ARG A 69 10.79 5.68 17.96
C ARG A 69 12.08 5.92 17.18
N SER A 70 12.99 4.94 17.17
CA SER A 70 14.25 5.05 16.40
C SER A 70 13.98 5.22 14.90
N MET A 71 13.09 4.40 14.33
CA MET A 71 12.69 4.53 12.92
C MET A 71 12.01 5.87 12.62
N LEU A 72 11.14 6.33 13.52
CA LEU A 72 10.46 7.62 13.39
C LEU A 72 11.45 8.79 13.40
N THR A 73 12.42 8.77 14.33
CA THR A 73 13.47 9.80 14.40
C THR A 73 14.29 9.85 13.12
N LYS A 74 14.68 8.68 12.57
CA LYS A 74 15.37 8.60 11.28
C LYS A 74 14.53 9.19 10.15
N TYR A 75 13.24 8.85 10.10
CA TYR A 75 12.32 9.37 9.10
C TYR A 75 12.17 10.90 9.18
N GLU A 76 12.00 11.47 10.37
CA GLU A 76 11.89 12.93 10.54
C GLU A 76 13.18 13.65 10.16
N GLN A 77 14.35 13.07 10.44
CA GLN A 77 15.64 13.60 9.98
C GLN A 77 15.71 13.62 8.44
N GLN A 78 15.40 12.49 7.79
CA GLN A 78 15.41 12.37 6.33
C GLN A 78 14.41 13.30 5.66
N LYS A 79 13.23 13.47 6.25
CA LYS A 79 12.18 14.36 5.75
C LYS A 79 12.64 15.82 5.66
N ASN A 80 13.51 16.26 6.58
CA ASN A 80 14.06 17.60 6.57
C ASN A 80 15.10 17.80 5.47
N GLU A 81 15.81 16.73 5.09
CA GLU A 81 16.84 16.76 4.04
C GLU A 81 16.23 16.58 2.63
N THR A 82 15.24 15.70 2.51
CA THR A 82 14.58 15.37 1.23
C THR A 82 13.09 15.25 1.43
N THR A 83 12.30 15.85 0.54
CA THR A 83 10.84 15.72 0.58
C THR A 83 10.44 14.25 0.39
N PRO A 84 9.79 13.62 1.37
CA PRO A 84 9.37 12.22 1.24
C PRO A 84 8.41 12.06 0.07
N THR A 85 8.61 11.00 -0.72
CA THR A 85 7.66 10.66 -1.80
C THR A 85 6.36 10.19 -1.19
N LYS A 86 5.27 10.93 -1.42
CA LYS A 86 3.93 10.51 -1.03
C LYS A 86 3.38 9.56 -2.09
N PHE A 87 2.95 8.37 -1.66
CA PHE A 87 2.32 7.39 -2.53
C PHE A 87 0.86 7.16 -2.11
N GLU A 88 -0.06 7.50 -2.99
CA GLU A 88 -1.49 7.41 -2.79
C GLU A 88 -2.12 6.30 -3.65
N ALA A 89 -3.37 5.92 -3.35
CA ALA A 89 -4.08 4.90 -4.13
C ALA A 89 -4.20 5.26 -5.61
N LYS A 90 -4.33 6.56 -5.94
CA LYS A 90 -4.38 7.05 -7.32
C LYS A 90 -3.08 6.73 -8.08
N ASP A 91 -1.94 6.79 -7.41
CA ASP A 91 -0.62 6.54 -7.99
C ASP A 91 -0.48 5.04 -8.32
N TYR A 92 -0.98 4.16 -7.46
CA TYR A 92 -1.05 2.72 -7.76
C TYR A 92 -1.85 2.44 -9.04
N PHE A 93 -3.05 3.02 -9.18
CA PHE A 93 -3.89 2.80 -10.35
C PHE A 93 -3.29 3.44 -11.61
N ALA A 94 -2.67 4.62 -11.50
CA ALA A 94 -1.95 5.26 -12.60
C ALA A 94 -0.78 4.40 -13.06
N ASN A 95 0.06 3.92 -12.14
CA ASN A 95 1.20 3.05 -12.45
C ASN A 95 0.74 1.76 -13.14
N LYS A 96 -0.33 1.14 -12.64
CA LYS A 96 -0.90 -0.08 -13.24
C LYS A 96 -1.44 0.17 -14.64
N LYS A 97 -2.12 1.30 -14.87
CA LYS A 97 -2.60 1.71 -16.19
C LYS A 97 -1.43 1.92 -17.16
N ASN A 98 -0.43 2.69 -16.75
CA ASN A 98 0.74 3.02 -17.57
C ASN A 98 1.52 1.76 -17.97
N ALA A 99 1.68 0.79 -17.06
CA ALA A 99 2.33 -0.47 -17.35
C ALA A 99 1.59 -1.29 -18.43
N VAL A 100 0.25 -1.33 -18.35
CA VAL A 100 -0.58 -2.01 -19.37
C VAL A 100 -0.51 -1.28 -20.70
N GLU A 101 -0.59 0.05 -20.71
CA GLU A 101 -0.49 0.86 -21.93
C GLU A 101 0.89 0.69 -22.62
N ALA A 102 1.96 0.63 -21.84
CA ALA A 102 3.31 0.36 -22.35
C ALA A 102 3.40 -1.01 -23.03
N GLU A 103 2.79 -2.04 -22.43
CA GLU A 103 2.76 -3.38 -23.01
C GLU A 103 1.92 -3.43 -24.29
N ILE A 104 0.75 -2.76 -24.31
CA ILE A 104 -0.07 -2.62 -25.51
C ILE A 104 0.72 -1.95 -26.63
N LEU A 105 1.44 -0.86 -26.34
CA LEU A 105 2.26 -0.16 -27.32
C LEU A 105 3.39 -1.05 -27.85
N ARG A 106 4.03 -1.83 -26.98
CA ARG A 106 5.06 -2.80 -27.34
C ARG A 106 4.54 -3.85 -28.33
N VAL A 107 3.37 -4.42 -28.04
CA VAL A 107 2.71 -5.40 -28.93
C VAL A 107 2.33 -4.76 -30.26
N ARG A 108 1.74 -3.56 -30.27
CA ARG A 108 1.38 -2.82 -31.50
C ARG A 108 2.61 -2.58 -32.38
N LYS A 109 3.73 -2.13 -31.81
CA LYS A 109 4.98 -1.93 -32.56
C LYS A 109 5.47 -3.22 -33.21
N LYS A 110 5.39 -4.36 -32.53
CA LYS A 110 5.74 -5.67 -33.10
C LYS A 110 4.82 -6.06 -34.25
N ILE A 111 3.51 -5.86 -34.08
CA ILE A 111 2.52 -6.13 -35.15
C ILE A 111 2.81 -5.27 -36.38
N THR A 112 3.05 -3.97 -36.21
CA THR A 112 3.37 -3.08 -37.34
C THR A 112 4.62 -3.50 -38.07
N LYS A 113 5.71 -3.84 -37.36
CA LYS A 113 6.95 -4.34 -37.97
C LYS A 113 6.73 -5.64 -38.74
N ASN A 114 5.90 -6.54 -38.23
CA ASN A 114 5.58 -7.79 -38.92
C ASN A 114 4.66 -7.59 -40.13
N LYS A 115 3.74 -6.63 -40.06
CA LYS A 115 2.79 -6.33 -41.14
C LYS A 115 3.43 -5.57 -42.31
N TYR A 116 4.43 -4.73 -42.01
CA TYR A 116 5.18 -3.96 -42.99
C TYR A 116 6.68 -4.19 -42.80
N PRO A 117 7.21 -5.34 -43.24
CA PRO A 117 8.64 -5.60 -43.24
C PRO A 117 9.31 -4.66 -44.24
N THR A 118 10.30 -3.89 -43.78
CA THR A 118 11.20 -3.13 -44.66
C THR A 118 12.36 -4.00 -45.08
#